data_AF-R7T9K9-F1
#
_entry.id   AF-R7T9K9-F1
#
_cell.length_a   1.000
_cell.length_b   1.000
_cell.length_c   1.000
_cell.angle_alpha   90.00
_cell.angle_beta   90.00
_cell.angle_gamma   90.00
#
_symmetry.space_group_name_H-M   'P 1'
#
loop_
_entity.id
_entity.type
_entity.pdbx_description
1 polymer ?
#
loop_
_entity_poly.entity_id
_entity_poly.type
_entity_poly.pdbx_seq_one_letter_code
_entity_poly.pdbx_strand_id
1 'polypeptide(L)'
;MAFLINNLQYYLQVDVIESQFSILCEKVNSVHDFEAIRLAHDHFLTSLLGHSFLFMKPMHHCLTEILSLCTQFTQLMKQDAQLTDEHDQQLKHIQKTFQRQSGLLFTLLSGFRSQQSSPHLAQLLLRIDFNKVFSSAVASHKDLQ
;
A
#
# COMPACT_ATOMS: atom_id res chain seq x y z
N MET A 1 -0.87 -4.18 12.56
CA MET A 1 -1.57 -3.29 11.60
C MET A 1 -0.78 -2.01 11.32
N ALA A 2 -0.42 -1.21 12.33
CA ALA A 2 0.30 0.07 12.17
C ALA A 2 1.59 0.02 11.32
N PHE A 3 2.41 -1.03 11.46
CA PHE A 3 3.62 -1.20 10.65
C PHE A 3 3.34 -1.18 9.14
N LEU A 4 2.33 -1.92 8.68
CA LEU A 4 1.98 -1.98 7.25
C LEU A 4 1.48 -0.62 6.75
N ILE A 5 0.60 0.03 7.53
CA ILE A 5 0.04 1.34 7.18
C ILE A 5 1.13 2.41 7.09
N ASN A 6 2.06 2.46 8.06
CA ASN A 6 3.14 3.44 8.06
C ASN A 6 4.06 3.28 6.84
N ASN A 7 4.40 2.05 6.47
CA ASN A 7 5.24 1.79 5.29
C ASN A 7 4.50 2.13 3.99
N LEU A 8 3.21 1.81 3.89
CA LEU A 8 2.39 2.16 2.74
C LEU A 8 2.25 3.68 2.60
N GLN A 9 1.98 4.38 3.71
CA GLN A 9 1.87 5.83 3.72
C GLN A 9 3.19 6.48 3.31
N TYR A 10 4.32 6.01 3.86
CA TYR A 10 5.64 6.52 3.50
C TYR A 10 5.91 6.35 1.99
N TYR A 11 5.59 5.19 1.41
CA TYR A 11 5.76 4.98 -0.02
C TYR A 11 4.93 5.94 -0.87
N LEU A 12 3.63 6.08 -0.54
CA LEU A 12 2.75 6.97 -1.30
C LEU A 12 3.19 8.43 -1.20
N GLN A 13 3.56 8.88 0.00
CA GLN A 13 3.91 10.28 0.22
C GLN A 13 5.32 10.59 -0.30
N VAL A 14 6.33 9.85 0.14
CA VAL A 14 7.74 10.18 -0.13
C VAL A 14 8.20 9.61 -1.46
N ASP A 15 8.00 8.30 -1.67
CA ASP A 15 8.57 7.62 -2.84
C ASP A 15 7.77 7.90 -4.13
N VAL A 16 6.48 8.27 -4.02
CA VAL A 16 5.62 8.57 -5.17
C VAL A 16 5.33 10.07 -5.31
N ILE A 17 4.64 10.70 -4.34
CA ILE A 17 4.20 12.10 -4.48
C ILE A 17 5.40 13.06 -4.52
N GLU A 18 6.27 13.04 -3.51
CA GLU A 18 7.39 13.98 -3.39
C GLU A 18 8.41 13.81 -4.53
N SER A 19 8.74 12.56 -4.89
CA SER A 19 9.64 12.29 -6.00
C SER A 19 9.12 12.84 -7.33
N GLN A 20 7.85 12.57 -7.65
CA GLN A 20 7.27 13.03 -8.92
C GLN A 20 7.02 14.54 -8.94
N PHE A 21 6.68 15.14 -7.79
CA PHE A 21 6.54 16.58 -7.66
C PHE A 21 7.89 17.30 -7.86
N SER A 22 8.97 16.74 -7.33
CA SER A 22 10.32 17.28 -7.54
C SER A 22 10.72 17.29 -9.02
N ILE A 23 10.43 16.21 -9.75
CA ILE A 23 10.68 16.10 -11.20
C ILE A 23 9.87 17.15 -11.98
N LEU A 24 8.61 17.37 -11.60
CA LEU A 24 7.78 18.40 -12.22
C LEU A 24 8.34 19.80 -11.96
N CYS A 25 8.70 20.12 -10.71
CA CYS A 25 9.26 21.42 -10.34
C CYS A 25 10.56 21.70 -11.11
N GLU A 26 11.44 20.72 -11.23
CA GLU A 26 12.68 20.86 -12.00
C GLU A 26 12.41 21.16 -13.48
N LYS A 27 11.44 20.47 -14.09
CA LYS A 27 11.04 20.71 -15.49
C LYS A 27 10.41 22.08 -15.69
N VAL A 28 9.55 22.52 -14.77
CA VAL A 28 8.92 23.86 -14.83
C VAL A 28 9.96 24.97 -14.68
N ASN A 29 10.98 24.78 -13.85
CA ASN A 29 12.03 25.78 -13.63
C ASN A 29 13.08 25.82 -14.74
N SER A 30 13.28 24.73 -15.48
CA SER A 30 14.30 24.63 -16.53
C SER A 30 13.78 24.92 -17.94
N VAL A 31 12.48 24.73 -18.19
CA VAL A 31 11.88 24.85 -19.51
C VAL A 31 10.95 26.06 -19.57
N HIS A 32 11.15 26.93 -20.57
CA HIS A 32 10.31 28.12 -20.81
C HIS A 32 9.30 27.91 -21.95
N ASP A 33 9.06 26.67 -22.35
CA ASP A 33 8.05 26.28 -23.33
C ASP A 33 6.79 25.76 -22.63
N PHE A 34 5.64 26.33 -22.98
CA PHE A 34 4.34 25.98 -22.41
C PHE A 34 3.94 24.54 -22.75
N GLU A 35 4.19 24.08 -23.97
CA GLU A 35 3.74 22.74 -24.39
C GLU A 35 4.56 21.64 -23.70
N ALA A 36 5.87 21.86 -23.54
CA ALA A 36 6.73 20.99 -22.74
C ALA A 36 6.30 20.93 -21.25
N ILE A 37 5.91 22.06 -20.65
CA ILE A 37 5.37 22.09 -19.27
C ILE A 37 4.06 21.31 -19.18
N ARG A 38 3.14 21.50 -20.14
CA ARG A 38 1.85 20.78 -20.15
C ARG A 38 2.08 19.27 -20.24
N LEU A 39 2.98 18.83 -21.12
CA LEU A 39 3.31 17.41 -21.28
C LEU A 39 3.99 16.83 -20.03
N ALA A 40 4.85 17.59 -19.37
CA ALA A 40 5.46 17.19 -18.10
C ALA A 40 4.41 17.01 -16.99
N HIS A 41 3.42 17.90 -16.92
CA HIS A 41 2.30 17.78 -15.98
C HIS A 41 1.41 16.57 -16.28
N ASP A 42 1.08 16.31 -17.55
CA ASP A 42 0.30 15.12 -17.94
C ASP A 42 1.04 13.82 -17.58
N HIS A 43 2.36 13.80 -17.79
CA HIS A 43 3.21 12.70 -17.37
C HIS A 43 3.26 12.54 -15.85
N PHE A 44 3.34 13.65 -15.10
CA PHE A 44 3.25 13.65 -13.64
C PHE A 44 1.96 13.00 -13.15
N LEU A 45 0.79 13.43 -13.66
CA LEU A 45 -0.51 12.87 -13.27
C LEU A 45 -0.63 11.39 -13.62
N THR A 46 -0.21 11.00 -14.83
CA THR A 46 -0.25 9.60 -15.28
C THR A 46 0.61 8.73 -14.38
N SER A 47 1.82 9.18 -14.06
CA SER A 47 2.75 8.44 -13.21
C SER A 47 2.29 8.40 -11.75
N LEU A 48 1.70 9.48 -11.25
CA LEU A 48 1.14 9.56 -9.89
C LEU A 48 0.01 8.54 -9.71
N LEU A 49 -0.95 8.53 -10.63
CA LEU A 49 -2.10 7.63 -10.57
C LEU A 49 -1.68 6.16 -10.79
N GLY A 50 -0.68 5.93 -11.65
CA GLY A 50 -0.09 4.61 -11.89
C GLY A 50 0.64 4.05 -10.66
N HIS A 51 1.55 4.82 -10.08
CA HIS A 51 2.35 4.39 -8.92
C HIS A 51 1.57 4.39 -7.59
N SER A 52 0.45 5.11 -7.51
CA SER A 52 -0.44 5.08 -6.33
C SER A 52 -1.38 3.88 -6.29
N PHE A 53 -1.28 2.96 -7.26
CA PHE A 53 -2.10 1.75 -7.36
C PHE A 53 -3.61 2.01 -7.53
N LEU A 54 -4.00 3.23 -7.88
CA LEU A 54 -5.40 3.63 -7.99
C LEU A 54 -6.11 3.01 -9.20
N PHE A 55 -5.37 2.74 -10.27
CA PHE A 55 -5.93 2.10 -11.48
C PHE A 55 -6.09 0.59 -11.37
N MET A 56 -5.38 -0.06 -10.44
CA MET A 56 -5.50 -1.50 -10.24
C MET A 56 -6.62 -1.81 -9.24
N LYS A 57 -7.84 -2.05 -9.75
CA LYS A 57 -9.03 -2.37 -8.93
C LYS A 57 -8.76 -3.39 -7.81
N PRO A 58 -8.05 -4.52 -8.04
CA PRO A 58 -7.78 -5.49 -6.98
C PRO A 58 -6.90 -4.93 -5.86
N MET A 59 -5.89 -4.12 -6.22
CA MET A 59 -4.97 -3.52 -5.27
C MET A 59 -5.64 -2.41 -4.48
N HIS A 60 -6.39 -1.54 -5.16
CA HIS A 60 -7.19 -0.50 -4.52
C HIS A 60 -8.24 -1.08 -3.54
N HIS A 61 -8.94 -2.15 -3.93
CA HIS A 61 -9.88 -2.84 -3.06
C HIS A 61 -9.19 -3.42 -1.83
N CYS A 62 -8.05 -4.09 -2.01
CA CYS A 62 -7.28 -4.65 -0.90
C CYS A 62 -6.80 -3.57 0.08
N LEU A 63 -6.33 -2.43 -0.42
CA LEU A 63 -5.92 -1.29 0.42
C LEU A 63 -7.10 -0.69 1.20
N THR A 64 -8.24 -0.54 0.54
CA THR A 64 -9.46 -0.01 1.17
C THR A 64 -9.97 -0.92 2.27
N GLU A 65 -9.96 -2.25 2.04
CA GLU A 65 -10.32 -3.21 3.08
C GLU A 65 -9.35 -3.17 4.27
N ILE A 66 -8.04 -3.11 4.02
CA ILE A 66 -7.03 -3.00 5.08
C ILE A 66 -7.26 -1.76 5.95
N LEU A 67 -7.53 -0.62 5.33
CA LEU A 67 -7.83 0.63 6.04
C LEU A 67 -9.14 0.52 6.85
N SER A 68 -10.20 -0.04 6.24
CA SER A 68 -11.48 -0.28 6.92
C SER A 68 -11.31 -1.17 8.16
N LEU A 69 -10.51 -2.24 8.06
CA LEU A 69 -10.19 -3.10 9.20
C LEU A 69 -9.45 -2.35 10.31
N CYS A 70 -8.53 -1.45 9.96
CA CYS A 70 -7.83 -0.62 10.96
C CYS A 70 -8.81 0.34 11.67
N THR A 71 -9.77 0.91 10.94
CA THR A 71 -10.82 1.75 11.52
C THR A 71 -11.74 0.95 12.43
N GLN A 72 -12.20 -0.23 12.00
CA GLN A 72 -13.03 -1.15 12.79
C GLN A 72 -12.31 -1.57 14.08
N PHE A 73 -11.02 -1.91 13.99
CA PHE A 73 -10.19 -2.22 15.17
C PHE A 73 -10.13 -1.03 16.14
N THR A 74 -9.90 0.18 15.62
CA THR A 74 -9.81 1.39 16.45
C THR A 74 -11.16 1.73 17.10
N GLN A 75 -12.28 1.49 16.41
CA GLN A 75 -13.62 1.67 16.95
C GLN A 75 -13.93 0.65 18.05
N LEU A 76 -13.58 -0.62 17.83
CA LEU A 76 -13.74 -1.69 18.82
C LEU A 76 -12.95 -1.39 20.10
N MET A 77 -11.74 -0.84 19.98
CA MET A 77 -10.90 -0.46 21.13
C MET A 77 -11.38 0.79 21.88
N LYS A 78 -12.23 1.62 21.25
CA LYS A 78 -12.80 2.83 21.88
C LYS A 78 -14.13 2.59 22.57
N GLN A 79 -14.81 1.47 22.29
CA GLN A 79 -16.00 1.06 23.02
C GLN A 79 -15.59 0.54 24.41
N ASP A 80 -16.22 1.05 25.46
CA ASP A 80 -15.88 0.74 26.85
C ASP A 80 -15.86 -0.77 27.12
N ALA A 81 -14.79 -1.22 27.77
CA ALA A 81 -14.41 -2.61 27.92
C ALA A 81 -15.33 -3.38 28.88
N GLN A 82 -16.43 -3.91 28.36
CA GLN A 82 -16.93 -5.20 28.85
C GLN A 82 -16.44 -6.25 27.87
N LEU A 83 -15.41 -7.01 28.27
CA LEU A 83 -14.83 -8.14 27.55
C LEU A 83 -15.89 -9.25 27.39
N THR A 84 -16.84 -9.01 26.49
CA THR A 84 -17.85 -9.97 26.07
C THR A 84 -17.19 -10.92 25.06
N ASP A 85 -17.58 -12.19 25.05
CA ASP A 85 -17.09 -13.18 24.07
C ASP A 85 -17.25 -12.70 22.62
N GLU A 86 -18.25 -11.85 22.34
CA GLU A 86 -18.45 -11.22 21.04
C GLU A 86 -17.29 -10.30 20.61
N HIS A 87 -16.67 -9.55 21.54
CA HIS A 87 -15.53 -8.69 21.23
C HIS A 87 -14.29 -9.52 20.85
N ASP A 88 -14.07 -10.66 21.52
CA ASP A 88 -12.95 -11.54 21.20
C ASP A 88 -13.16 -12.23 19.84
N GLN A 89 -14.41 -12.61 19.50
CA GLN A 89 -14.74 -13.11 18.16
C GLN A 89 -14.52 -12.05 17.05
N GLN A 90 -14.94 -10.81 17.29
CA GLN A 90 -14.72 -9.69 16.35
C GLN A 90 -13.23 -9.40 16.17
N LEU A 91 -12.45 -9.39 17.26
CA LEU A 91 -11.01 -9.19 17.20
C LEU A 91 -10.31 -10.30 16.40
N LYS A 92 -10.67 -11.57 16.66
CA LYS A 92 -10.16 -12.73 15.89
C LYS A 92 -10.54 -12.64 14.41
N HIS A 93 -11.74 -12.17 14.09
CA HIS A 93 -12.17 -11.95 12.71
C HIS A 93 -11.31 -10.88 12.03
N ILE A 94 -11.15 -9.70 12.67
CA ILE A 94 -10.33 -8.61 12.15
C ILE A 94 -8.89 -9.08 11.92
N GLN A 95 -8.30 -9.82 12.87
CA GLN A 95 -6.95 -10.33 12.75
C GLN A 95 -6.78 -11.29 11.56
N LYS A 96 -7.68 -12.28 11.41
CA LYS A 96 -7.65 -13.23 10.29
C LYS A 96 -7.83 -12.54 8.94
N THR A 97 -8.81 -11.64 8.85
CA THR A 97 -9.08 -10.90 7.60
C THR A 97 -7.91 -9.99 7.25
N PHE A 98 -7.31 -9.31 8.24
CA PHE A 98 -6.13 -8.47 8.01
C PHE A 98 -4.92 -9.30 7.53
N GLN A 99 -4.66 -10.47 8.11
CA GLN A 99 -3.59 -11.36 7.65
C GLN A 99 -3.82 -11.83 6.20
N ARG A 100 -5.05 -12.22 5.86
CA ARG A 100 -5.40 -12.60 4.49
C ARG A 100 -5.20 -11.45 3.50
N GLN A 101 -5.70 -10.25 3.81
CA GLN A 101 -5.60 -9.11 2.91
C GLN A 101 -4.16 -8.61 2.77
N SER A 102 -3.39 -8.58 3.86
CA SER A 102 -1.98 -8.20 3.78
C SER A 102 -1.13 -9.20 2.97
N GLY A 103 -1.43 -10.50 3.06
CA GLY A 103 -0.85 -11.52 2.17
C GLY A 103 -1.22 -11.31 0.70
N LEU A 104 -2.50 -11.05 0.41
CA LEU A 104 -2.97 -10.77 -0.96
C LEU A 104 -2.33 -9.51 -1.54
N LEU A 105 -2.25 -8.43 -0.75
CA LEU A 105 -1.55 -7.21 -1.13
C LEU A 105 -0.09 -7.50 -1.51
N PHE A 106 0.61 -8.31 -0.70
CA PHE A 106 1.99 -8.68 -0.97
C PHE A 106 2.14 -9.48 -2.27
N THR A 107 1.25 -10.42 -2.55
CA THR A 107 1.24 -11.18 -3.81
C THR A 107 0.98 -10.26 -5.01
N LEU A 108 0.01 -9.34 -4.89
CA LEU A 108 -0.29 -8.39 -5.95
C LEU A 108 0.87 -7.42 -6.20
N LEU A 109 1.49 -6.87 -5.16
CA LEU A 109 2.66 -5.98 -5.28
C LEU A 109 3.86 -6.72 -5.88
N SER A 110 4.07 -7.97 -5.49
CA SER A 110 5.14 -8.82 -6.06
C SER A 110 4.90 -9.14 -7.53
N GLY A 111 3.65 -9.42 -7.92
CA GLY A 111 3.24 -9.59 -9.31
C GLY A 111 3.43 -8.30 -10.11
N PHE A 112 3.05 -7.16 -9.54
CA PHE A 112 3.19 -5.85 -10.16
C PHE A 112 4.67 -5.46 -10.37
N ARG A 113 5.58 -5.85 -9.47
CA ARG A 113 7.04 -5.71 -9.65
C ARG A 113 7.55 -6.38 -10.92
N SER A 114 6.97 -7.51 -11.32
CA SER A 114 7.39 -8.21 -12.55
C SER A 114 6.96 -7.46 -13.82
N GLN A 115 5.91 -6.65 -13.75
CA GLN A 115 5.35 -5.93 -14.89
C GLN A 115 5.87 -4.49 -15.01
N GLN A 116 6.12 -3.83 -13.89
CA GLN A 116 6.73 -2.50 -13.85
C GLN A 116 7.99 -2.54 -12.97
N SER A 117 9.14 -2.31 -13.60
CA SER A 117 10.44 -2.20 -12.94
C SER A 117 10.58 -0.88 -12.18
N SER A 118 9.67 -0.60 -11.24
CA SER A 118 9.77 0.57 -10.38
C SER A 118 10.71 0.26 -9.20
N PRO A 119 11.86 0.94 -9.07
CA PRO A 119 12.79 0.71 -7.97
C PRO A 119 12.16 1.03 -6.60
N HIS A 120 11.23 1.99 -6.56
CA HIS A 120 10.49 2.36 -5.36
C HIS A 120 9.60 1.23 -4.85
N LEU A 121 8.95 0.49 -5.75
CA LEU A 121 8.12 -0.66 -5.39
C LEU A 121 8.95 -1.80 -4.79
N ALA A 122 10.16 -2.04 -5.32
CA ALA A 122 11.08 -3.03 -4.76
C ALA A 122 11.53 -2.64 -3.34
N GLN A 123 11.77 -1.35 -3.10
CA GLN A 123 12.09 -0.85 -1.75
C GLN A 123 10.90 -0.98 -0.79
N LEU A 124 9.67 -0.70 -1.24
CA LEU A 124 8.47 -0.94 -0.42
C LEU A 124 8.32 -2.42 -0.05
N LEU A 125 8.47 -3.32 -1.02
CA LEU A 125 8.40 -4.77 -0.77
C LEU A 125 9.46 -5.22 0.24
N LEU A 126 10.70 -4.72 0.12
CA LEU A 126 11.76 -4.99 1.09
C LEU A 126 11.46 -4.45 2.48
N ARG A 127 10.90 -3.23 2.58
CA ARG A 127 10.50 -2.63 3.86
C ARG A 127 9.35 -3.39 4.52
N ILE A 128 8.35 -3.80 3.74
CA ILE A 128 7.21 -4.59 4.22
C ILE A 128 7.65 -6.01 4.62
N ASP A 129 8.56 -6.63 3.86
CA ASP A 129 9.08 -7.98 4.14
C ASP A 129 10.32 -8.00 5.05
N PHE A 130 10.74 -6.85 5.59
CA PHE A 130 11.93 -6.75 6.45
C PHE A 130 11.87 -7.70 7.67
N ASN A 131 10.66 -7.97 8.17
CA ASN A 131 10.42 -8.90 9.28
C ASN A 131 10.10 -10.35 8.84
N LYS A 132 10.16 -10.68 7.55
CA LYS A 132 9.75 -11.98 6.95
C LYS A 132 8.34 -12.46 7.29
N VAL A 133 7.49 -11.62 7.88
CA VAL A 133 6.13 -11.99 8.31
C VAL A 133 5.27 -12.41 7.12
N PHE A 134 5.50 -11.80 5.95
CA PHE A 134 4.74 -12.09 4.73
C PHE A 134 5.37 -13.23 3.93
N SER A 135 6.71 -13.25 3.78
CA SER A 135 7.41 -14.40 3.17
C SER A 135 7.17 -15.73 3.93
N SER A 136 7.09 -15.70 5.27
CA SER A 136 6.77 -16.89 6.08
C SER A 136 5.30 -17.31 6.00
N ALA A 137 4.36 -16.36 5.93
CA ALA A 137 2.94 -16.66 5.74
C ALA A 137 2.66 -17.25 4.34
N VAL A 138 3.36 -16.78 3.31
CA VAL A 138 3.25 -17.33 1.94
C VAL A 138 3.95 -18.70 1.83
N ALA A 139 5.07 -18.91 2.52
CA ALA A 139 5.75 -20.21 2.58
C ALA A 139 4.91 -21.28 3.31
N SER A 140 4.30 -20.93 4.45
CA SER A 140 3.43 -21.84 5.21
C SER A 140 2.18 -22.28 4.44
N HIS A 141 1.79 -21.56 3.39
CA HIS A 141 0.66 -21.92 2.52
C HIS A 141 1.04 -22.89 1.38
N LYS A 142 2.34 -23.08 1.12
CA LYS A 142 2.86 -24.06 0.16
C LYS A 142 3.13 -25.44 0.76
N ASP A 143 3.35 -25.53 2.07
CA ASP A 143 3.58 -26.81 2.77
C ASP A 143 2.28 -27.57 3.11
N LEU A 144 1.13 -27.09 2.63
CA LEU A 144 -0.21 -27.67 2.81
C LEU A 144 -0.87 -28.12 1.49
N GLN A 145 -0.11 -28.21 0.40
CA GLN A 145 -0.50 -28.88 -0.85
C GLN A 145 0.44 -30.04 -1.12
#